data_AF-A0A3B8Z934-F1
#
_entry.id   AF-A0A3B8Z934-F1
#
_cell.length_a   1.000
_cell.length_b   1.000
_cell.length_c   1.000
_cell.angle_alpha   90.00
_cell.angle_beta   90.00
_cell.angle_gamma   90.00
#
_symmetry.space_group_name_H-M   'P 1'
#
loop_
_entity.id
_entity.type
_entity.pdbx_description
1 polymer ?
#
loop_
_entity_poly.entity_id
_entity_poly.type
_entity_poly.pdbx_seq_one_letter_code
_entity_poly.pdbx_strand_id
1 'polypeptide(L)'
;MVILALNAGSIGVAADNNITWERYDESADLAALAAHQNESMHYQLLLSKVLDKNTLWEPFVQELEAFSHEYYESLKPLILDKPISEIQRVVAEGSLSYETLATFYIYRIREIETDNTRYINAVITLNPSLLTRARMLDEQRRQGKEIAPDSIFGIPVLLKDNVGASGMATTAGAVALQHNFTSNAFITDRLIKNGAIILGKANLSEWAYFFCEDCPSGYSAMGGQTLNPYGRFDFGTGGSSSGSGAGTAANFATVAVGSETSGSILSPASANSLVGLKPTTGSLSRSGVVPISSTLDTTGPITRNIADAVILFNAMAGFDENDMAMPLLSADLSLIYRT
;
A
#
# COMPACT_ATOMS: atom_id res chain seq x y z
N MET A 1 -4.88 -18.30 52.52
CA MET A 1 -5.48 -18.06 51.20
C MET A 1 -4.53 -17.13 50.46
N VAL A 2 -3.56 -17.72 49.75
CA VAL A 2 -2.40 -17.02 49.19
C VAL A 2 -2.75 -16.58 47.77
N ILE A 3 -2.67 -15.27 47.53
CA ILE A 3 -2.85 -14.65 46.22
C ILE A 3 -1.56 -14.89 45.44
N LEU A 4 -1.61 -15.72 44.39
CA LEU A 4 -0.53 -15.86 43.43
C LEU A 4 -0.54 -14.63 42.50
N ALA A 5 0.44 -13.76 42.69
CA ALA A 5 0.83 -12.77 41.69
C ALA A 5 1.54 -13.49 40.53
N LEU A 6 0.94 -13.45 39.35
CA LEU A 6 1.61 -13.86 38.11
C LEU A 6 2.62 -12.78 37.74
N ASN A 7 3.89 -13.06 38.06
CA ASN A 7 5.04 -12.33 37.55
C ASN A 7 5.10 -12.52 36.03
N ALA A 8 4.96 -11.43 35.27
CA ALA A 8 5.30 -11.39 33.85
C ALA A 8 6.83 -11.48 33.73
N GLY A 9 7.35 -12.71 33.69
CA GLY A 9 8.74 -12.97 33.35
C GLY A 9 8.96 -12.70 31.87
N SER A 10 9.68 -11.63 31.58
CA SER A 10 10.29 -11.36 30.28
C SER A 10 11.31 -12.46 29.96
N ILE A 11 10.87 -13.52 29.27
CA ILE A 11 11.78 -14.44 28.59
C ILE A 11 12.06 -13.80 27.24
N GLY A 12 13.13 -13.01 27.17
CA GLY A 12 13.72 -12.58 25.91
C GLY A 12 14.33 -13.79 25.24
N VAL A 13 13.55 -14.52 24.43
CA VAL A 13 14.11 -15.32 23.36
C VAL A 13 14.48 -14.32 22.27
N ALA A 14 15.78 -14.10 22.06
CA ALA A 14 16.25 -13.36 20.90
C ALA A 14 15.72 -14.10 19.67
N ALA A 15 14.74 -13.50 19.00
CA ALA A 15 14.26 -14.01 17.72
C ALA A 15 15.44 -13.93 16.75
N ASP A 16 15.68 -15.01 16.01
CA ASP A 16 16.68 -15.08 14.94
C ASP A 16 16.15 -14.23 13.76
N ASN A 17 16.12 -12.92 13.97
CA ASN A 17 15.44 -11.91 13.15
C ASN A 17 16.43 -11.14 12.25
N ASN A 18 17.67 -11.64 12.10
CA ASN A 18 18.68 -11.11 11.18
C ASN A 18 18.36 -11.46 9.72
N ILE A 19 17.20 -11.01 9.25
CA ILE A 19 16.78 -11.10 7.86
C ILE A 19 17.30 -9.86 7.14
N THR A 20 18.37 -10.03 6.37
CA THR A 20 18.95 -8.99 5.51
C THR A 20 18.55 -9.29 4.07
N TRP A 21 18.11 -8.28 3.33
CA TRP A 21 17.91 -8.42 1.90
C TRP A 21 19.26 -8.41 1.19
N GLU A 22 19.51 -9.41 0.37
CA GLU A 22 20.67 -9.48 -0.50
C GLU A 22 20.23 -9.42 -1.96
N ARG A 23 20.94 -8.62 -2.76
CA ARG A 23 20.74 -8.63 -4.20
C ARG A 23 21.18 -9.99 -4.74
N TYR A 24 20.26 -10.73 -5.34
CA TYR A 24 20.53 -12.05 -5.90
C TYR A 24 20.70 -12.02 -7.42
N ASP A 25 21.30 -13.08 -7.97
CA ASP A 25 21.44 -13.27 -9.41
C ASP A 25 20.13 -13.74 -10.05
N GLU A 26 19.46 -12.83 -10.74
CA GLU A 26 18.19 -13.05 -11.44
C GLU A 26 18.34 -13.72 -12.82
N SER A 27 19.55 -14.07 -13.25
CA SER A 27 19.81 -14.59 -14.61
C SER A 27 19.02 -15.86 -14.93
N ALA A 28 18.85 -16.76 -13.96
CA ALA A 28 18.07 -17.99 -14.14
C ALA A 28 16.57 -17.70 -14.30
N ASP A 29 16.02 -16.77 -13.52
CA ASP A 29 14.61 -16.36 -13.61
C ASP A 29 14.33 -15.69 -14.97
N LEU A 30 15.21 -14.79 -15.40
CA LEU A 30 15.11 -14.13 -16.71
C LEU A 30 15.19 -15.12 -17.87
N ALA A 31 16.05 -16.14 -17.78
CA ALA A 31 16.14 -17.19 -18.79
C ALA A 31 14.84 -18.02 -18.88
N ALA A 32 14.20 -18.31 -17.75
CA ALA A 32 12.90 -18.97 -17.72
C ALA A 32 11.79 -18.09 -18.33
N LEU A 33 11.77 -16.80 -17.98
CA LEU A 33 10.80 -15.83 -18.49
C LEU A 33 10.93 -15.59 -20.00
N ALA A 34 12.15 -15.65 -20.57
CA ALA A 34 12.37 -15.56 -22.00
C ALA A 34 11.75 -16.73 -22.80
N ALA A 35 11.46 -17.86 -22.14
CA ALA A 35 10.77 -19.01 -22.71
C ALA A 35 9.26 -19.02 -22.44
N HIS A 36 8.73 -17.99 -21.78
CA HIS A 36 7.31 -17.90 -21.41
C HIS A 36 6.42 -17.79 -22.65
N GLN A 37 5.25 -18.41 -22.64
CA GLN A 37 4.33 -18.42 -23.80
C GLN A 37 3.73 -17.03 -24.10
N ASN A 38 3.54 -16.22 -23.08
CA ASN A 38 3.16 -14.81 -23.22
C ASN A 38 4.41 -13.93 -23.33
N GLU A 39 4.64 -13.34 -24.49
CA GLU A 39 5.77 -12.44 -24.79
C GLU A 39 5.79 -11.20 -23.89
N SER A 40 4.64 -10.73 -23.38
CA SER A 40 4.59 -9.60 -22.45
C SER A 40 5.25 -9.90 -21.09
N MET A 41 5.58 -11.16 -20.83
CA MET A 41 6.28 -11.63 -19.63
C MET A 41 7.78 -11.82 -19.86
N HIS A 42 8.30 -11.54 -21.07
CA HIS A 42 9.73 -11.66 -21.40
C HIS A 42 10.53 -10.51 -20.78
N TYR A 43 10.55 -10.46 -19.45
CA TYR A 43 11.22 -9.41 -18.70
C TYR A 43 12.72 -9.45 -18.92
N GLN A 44 13.35 -8.28 -18.95
CA GLN A 44 14.80 -8.13 -19.09
C GLN A 44 15.49 -7.76 -17.77
N LEU A 45 14.70 -7.41 -16.75
CA LEU A 45 15.17 -6.97 -15.44
C LEU A 45 14.03 -7.13 -14.42
N LEU A 46 14.28 -7.80 -13.29
CA LEU A 46 13.31 -7.96 -12.21
C LEU A 46 13.63 -7.01 -11.06
N LEU A 47 14.90 -6.92 -10.67
CA LEU A 47 15.34 -6.09 -9.55
C LEU A 47 15.68 -4.67 -10.00
N SER A 48 15.15 -3.67 -9.27
CA SER A 48 15.61 -2.28 -9.38
C SER A 48 17.12 -2.20 -9.24
N LYS A 49 17.78 -1.34 -10.01
CA LYS A 49 19.23 -1.11 -9.90
C LYS A 49 19.60 -0.11 -8.81
N VAL A 50 18.62 0.62 -8.27
CA VAL A 50 18.85 1.74 -7.34
C VAL A 50 18.24 1.51 -5.96
N LEU A 51 17.30 0.58 -5.82
CA LEU A 51 16.66 0.28 -4.55
C LEU A 51 17.47 -0.76 -3.77
N ASP A 52 17.95 -0.35 -2.61
CA ASP A 52 18.38 -1.26 -1.55
C ASP A 52 17.21 -1.43 -0.57
N LYS A 53 16.62 -2.63 -0.52
CA LYS A 53 15.46 -2.88 0.34
C LYS A 53 15.81 -2.83 1.82
N ASN A 54 17.08 -2.96 2.22
CA ASN A 54 17.45 -2.85 3.63
C ASN A 54 17.09 -1.48 4.21
N THR A 55 17.15 -0.43 3.39
CA THR A 55 16.77 0.94 3.77
C THR A 55 15.28 1.06 4.15
N LEU A 56 14.42 0.16 3.66
CA LEU A 56 13.00 0.14 4.00
C LEU A 56 12.77 -0.27 5.46
N TRP A 57 13.66 -1.08 6.02
CA TRP A 57 13.53 -1.66 7.36
C TRP A 57 14.21 -0.80 8.44
N GLU A 58 15.19 0.01 8.06
CA GLU A 58 15.99 0.85 8.97
C GLU A 58 15.16 1.62 10.00
N PRO A 59 14.01 2.25 9.65
CA PRO A 59 13.21 3.00 10.63
C PRO A 59 12.50 2.13 11.68
N PHE A 60 12.47 0.80 11.50
CA PHE A 60 11.63 -0.14 12.26
C PHE A 60 12.42 -1.28 12.89
N VAL A 61 13.76 -1.20 12.93
CA VAL A 61 14.63 -2.29 13.43
C VAL A 61 14.20 -2.75 14.82
N GLN A 62 13.98 -1.80 15.73
CA GLN A 62 13.61 -2.11 17.12
C GLN A 62 12.28 -2.89 17.18
N GLU A 63 11.26 -2.44 16.47
CA GLU A 63 9.96 -3.08 16.47
C GLU A 63 9.99 -4.45 15.77
N LEU A 64 10.73 -4.57 14.68
CA LEU A 64 10.91 -5.81 13.95
C LEU A 64 11.72 -6.86 14.73
N GLU A 65 12.73 -6.46 15.50
CA GLU A 65 13.49 -7.36 16.37
C GLU A 65 12.63 -7.86 17.54
N ALA A 66 11.78 -7.00 18.10
CA ALA A 66 10.83 -7.36 19.15
C ALA A 66 9.65 -8.20 18.64
N PHE A 67 9.43 -8.28 17.33
CA PHE A 67 8.34 -9.03 16.70
C PHE A 67 8.80 -10.45 16.34
N SER A 68 8.53 -11.43 17.20
CA SER A 68 8.92 -12.81 16.94
C SER A 68 8.10 -13.43 15.81
N HIS A 69 8.68 -14.43 15.13
CA HIS A 69 7.96 -15.20 14.11
C HIS A 69 6.71 -15.88 14.69
N GLU A 70 6.80 -16.46 15.89
CA GLU A 70 5.65 -17.07 16.57
C GLU A 70 4.52 -16.05 16.82
N TYR A 71 4.87 -14.83 17.22
CA TYR A 71 3.87 -13.77 17.41
C TYR A 71 3.25 -13.35 16.07
N TYR A 72 4.06 -13.19 15.02
CA TYR A 72 3.57 -12.95 13.66
C TYR A 72 2.57 -14.04 13.20
N GLU A 73 2.92 -15.31 13.35
CA GLU A 73 2.03 -16.43 12.99
C GLU A 73 0.73 -16.40 13.81
N SER A 74 0.81 -16.09 15.11
CA SER A 74 -0.37 -16.01 15.99
C SER A 74 -1.38 -14.91 15.57
N LEU A 75 -0.90 -13.85 14.91
CA LEU A 75 -1.72 -12.71 14.49
C LEU A 75 -2.38 -12.91 13.12
N LYS A 76 -1.87 -13.84 12.28
CA LYS A 76 -2.42 -14.08 10.94
C LYS A 76 -3.94 -14.30 10.94
N PRO A 77 -4.54 -15.13 11.83
CA PRO A 77 -5.98 -15.33 11.85
C PRO A 77 -6.80 -14.08 12.20
N LEU A 78 -6.18 -13.04 12.78
CA LEU A 78 -6.82 -11.78 13.15
C LEU A 78 -6.68 -10.69 12.08
N ILE A 79 -5.77 -10.87 11.10
CA ILE A 79 -5.38 -9.79 10.18
C ILE A 79 -5.50 -10.22 8.71
N LEU A 80 -5.00 -11.39 8.33
CA LEU A 80 -4.97 -11.81 6.93
C LEU A 80 -6.38 -12.03 6.41
N ASP A 81 -6.65 -11.45 5.23
CA ASP A 81 -7.93 -11.52 4.53
C ASP A 81 -9.13 -10.99 5.33
N LYS A 82 -8.87 -10.26 6.44
CA LYS A 82 -9.91 -9.67 7.27
C LYS A 82 -10.39 -8.35 6.67
N PRO A 83 -11.72 -8.12 6.58
CA PRO A 83 -12.27 -6.82 6.22
C PRO A 83 -11.98 -5.81 7.34
N ILE A 84 -12.06 -4.51 7.00
CA ILE A 84 -11.83 -3.42 7.96
C ILE A 84 -12.72 -3.58 9.20
N SER A 85 -13.98 -3.97 9.03
CA SER A 85 -14.94 -4.14 10.13
C SER A 85 -14.52 -5.21 11.15
N GLU A 86 -13.90 -6.30 10.70
CA GLU A 86 -13.39 -7.34 11.59
C GLU A 86 -12.11 -6.88 12.29
N ILE A 87 -11.23 -6.16 11.58
CA ILE A 87 -10.04 -5.53 12.17
C ILE A 87 -10.47 -4.55 13.28
N GLN A 88 -11.44 -3.67 13.02
CA GLN A 88 -11.95 -2.73 14.02
C GLN A 88 -12.56 -3.47 15.22
N ARG A 89 -13.28 -4.58 14.99
CA ARG A 89 -13.84 -5.40 16.07
C ARG A 89 -12.76 -5.99 16.97
N VAL A 90 -11.74 -6.64 16.41
CA VAL A 90 -10.67 -7.26 17.23
C VAL A 90 -9.82 -6.21 17.96
N VAL A 91 -9.70 -5.00 17.39
CA VAL A 91 -9.08 -3.85 18.04
C VAL A 91 -9.94 -3.33 19.21
N ALA A 92 -11.24 -3.21 19.02
CA ALA A 92 -12.18 -2.79 20.07
C ALA A 92 -12.24 -3.79 21.24
N GLU A 93 -12.07 -5.09 20.95
CA GLU A 93 -11.97 -6.17 21.95
C GLU A 93 -10.62 -6.18 22.69
N GLY A 94 -9.65 -5.37 22.25
CA GLY A 94 -8.31 -5.30 22.84
C GLY A 94 -7.36 -6.44 22.43
N SER A 95 -7.76 -7.30 21.48
CA SER A 95 -6.92 -8.39 20.97
C SER A 95 -5.87 -7.92 19.97
N LEU A 96 -6.02 -6.71 19.44
CA LEU A 96 -5.10 -6.10 18.49
C LEU A 96 -4.96 -4.60 18.78
N SER A 97 -3.77 -4.02 18.58
CA SER A 97 -3.56 -2.57 18.56
C SER A 97 -3.24 -2.11 17.13
N TYR A 98 -3.36 -0.81 16.85
CA TYR A 98 -2.99 -0.29 15.54
C TYR A 98 -1.48 -0.32 15.32
N GLU A 99 -0.68 -0.14 16.39
CA GLU A 99 0.77 -0.38 16.33
C GLU A 99 1.08 -1.83 15.95
N THR A 100 0.49 -2.82 16.61
CA THR A 100 0.70 -4.24 16.28
C THR A 100 0.26 -4.56 14.85
N LEU A 101 -0.89 -4.03 14.41
CA LEU A 101 -1.37 -4.19 13.03
C LEU A 101 -0.38 -3.60 12.01
N ALA A 102 0.15 -2.42 12.27
CA ALA A 102 1.12 -1.77 11.39
C ALA A 102 2.45 -2.54 11.35
N THR A 103 2.98 -2.96 12.51
CA THR A 103 4.19 -3.78 12.62
C THR A 103 4.02 -5.13 11.94
N PHE A 104 2.84 -5.75 12.02
CA PHE A 104 2.54 -7.01 11.32
C PHE A 104 2.73 -6.87 9.80
N TYR A 105 2.22 -5.78 9.20
CA TYR A 105 2.40 -5.56 7.76
C TYR A 105 3.85 -5.28 7.37
N ILE A 106 4.59 -4.47 8.15
CA ILE A 106 6.03 -4.26 7.91
C ILE A 106 6.77 -5.60 7.99
N TYR A 107 6.51 -6.40 9.04
CA TYR A 107 7.15 -7.71 9.22
C TYR A 107 6.87 -8.62 8.02
N ARG A 108 5.61 -8.70 7.59
CA ARG A 108 5.21 -9.51 6.43
C ARG A 108 5.87 -9.05 5.13
N ILE A 109 5.90 -7.73 4.90
CA ILE A 109 6.57 -7.16 3.72
C ILE A 109 8.04 -7.56 3.74
N ARG A 110 8.75 -7.38 4.87
CA ARG A 110 10.15 -7.79 5.00
C ARG A 110 10.31 -9.28 4.75
N GLU A 111 9.52 -10.12 5.40
CA GLU A 111 9.55 -11.59 5.32
C GLU A 111 9.40 -12.10 3.88
N ILE A 112 8.54 -11.47 3.07
CA ILE A 112 8.31 -11.87 1.68
C ILE A 112 9.31 -11.22 0.73
N GLU A 113 9.60 -9.92 0.89
CA GLU A 113 10.46 -9.17 -0.04
C GLU A 113 11.96 -9.47 0.11
N THR A 114 12.36 -10.10 1.22
CA THR A 114 13.72 -10.61 1.48
C THR A 114 13.93 -12.06 1.03
N ASP A 115 12.86 -12.77 0.66
CA ASP A 115 12.93 -14.15 0.20
C ASP A 115 12.98 -14.20 -1.33
N ASN A 116 14.11 -14.64 -1.88
CA ASN A 116 14.34 -14.73 -3.33
C ASN A 116 13.33 -15.65 -4.04
N THR A 117 12.68 -16.58 -3.33
CA THR A 117 11.66 -17.47 -3.86
C THR A 117 10.24 -16.90 -3.79
N ARG A 118 10.01 -15.83 -3.01
CA ARG A 118 8.67 -15.28 -2.75
C ARG A 118 8.49 -13.79 -3.02
N TYR A 119 9.55 -13.00 -3.18
CA TYR A 119 9.45 -11.54 -3.38
C TYR A 119 8.53 -11.18 -4.54
N ILE A 120 7.88 -10.01 -4.46
CA ILE A 120 6.97 -9.52 -5.50
C ILE A 120 7.20 -8.05 -5.89
N ASN A 121 8.15 -7.34 -5.26
CA ASN A 121 8.49 -5.94 -5.57
C ASN A 121 7.26 -5.01 -5.64
N ALA A 122 6.35 -5.14 -4.66
CA ALA A 122 5.11 -4.38 -4.65
C ALA A 122 5.23 -3.02 -3.93
N VAL A 123 6.27 -2.83 -3.12
CA VAL A 123 6.48 -1.63 -2.29
C VAL A 123 7.78 -0.92 -2.70
N ILE A 124 7.71 0.39 -2.96
CA ILE A 124 8.88 1.24 -3.28
C ILE A 124 9.47 1.85 -2.01
N THR A 125 8.64 2.36 -1.10
CA THR A 125 9.10 2.94 0.16
C THR A 125 8.08 2.72 1.27
N LEU A 126 8.56 2.63 2.52
CA LEU A 126 7.71 2.67 3.71
C LEU A 126 7.73 4.07 4.33
N ASN A 127 6.65 4.43 5.02
CA ASN A 127 6.55 5.71 5.71
C ASN A 127 7.30 5.63 7.05
N PRO A 128 8.42 6.34 7.24
CA PRO A 128 9.23 6.22 8.46
C PRO A 128 8.49 6.65 9.74
N SER A 129 7.39 7.41 9.62
CA SER A 129 6.58 7.87 10.75
C SER A 129 5.34 7.00 11.04
N LEU A 130 5.16 5.86 10.34
CA LEU A 130 3.91 5.10 10.41
C LEU A 130 3.63 4.54 11.82
N LEU A 131 4.66 4.06 12.54
CA LEU A 131 4.48 3.52 13.90
C LEU A 131 4.22 4.61 14.94
N THR A 132 4.83 5.79 14.77
CA THR A 132 4.48 6.98 15.57
C THR A 132 3.01 7.34 15.40
N ARG A 133 2.51 7.34 14.16
CA ARG A 133 1.09 7.57 13.88
C ARG A 133 0.20 6.50 14.51
N ALA A 134 0.59 5.23 14.42
CA ALA A 134 -0.16 4.11 14.99
C ALA A 134 -0.31 4.24 16.51
N ARG A 135 0.80 4.52 17.22
CA ARG A 135 0.81 4.77 18.68
C ARG A 135 -0.10 5.93 19.08
N MET A 136 -0.10 7.03 18.31
CA MET A 136 -0.99 8.17 18.55
C MET A 136 -2.48 7.79 18.39
N LEU A 137 -2.81 6.91 17.45
CA LEU A 137 -4.17 6.43 17.23
C LEU A 137 -4.62 5.48 18.34
N ASP A 138 -3.73 4.61 18.82
CA ASP A 138 -3.96 3.77 19.99
C ASP A 138 -4.19 4.60 21.26
N GLU A 139 -3.44 5.70 21.45
CA GLU A 139 -3.66 6.65 22.56
C GLU A 139 -5.04 7.32 22.45
N GLN A 140 -5.42 7.83 21.27
CA GLN A 140 -6.76 8.40 21.07
C GLN A 140 -7.87 7.39 21.40
N ARG A 141 -7.70 6.12 21.01
CA ARG A 141 -8.64 5.06 21.38
C ARG A 141 -8.70 4.88 22.90
N ARG A 142 -7.56 4.81 23.58
CA ARG A 142 -7.49 4.69 25.05
C ARG A 142 -8.12 5.88 25.78
N GLN A 143 -8.11 7.06 25.17
CA GLN A 143 -8.78 8.27 25.67
C GLN A 143 -10.29 8.28 25.40
N GLY A 144 -10.87 7.20 24.87
CA GLY A 144 -12.31 7.07 24.66
C GLY A 144 -12.80 7.65 23.34
N LYS A 145 -11.94 7.82 22.34
CA LYS A 145 -12.40 8.17 20.99
C LYS A 145 -13.35 7.08 20.47
N GLU A 146 -14.57 7.47 20.13
CA GLU A 146 -15.51 6.58 19.45
C GLU A 146 -15.02 6.29 18.03
N ILE A 147 -14.92 5.00 17.70
CA ILE A 147 -14.47 4.49 16.41
C ILE A 147 -15.57 3.60 15.87
N ALA A 148 -16.17 4.00 14.76
CA ALA A 148 -17.19 3.19 14.10
C ALA A 148 -16.58 1.90 13.54
N PRO A 149 -17.35 0.78 13.49
CA PRO A 149 -16.88 -0.47 12.91
C PRO A 149 -16.41 -0.34 11.45
N ASP A 150 -17.06 0.51 10.67
CA ASP A 150 -16.75 0.73 9.25
C ASP A 150 -15.88 1.99 9.04
N SER A 151 -14.85 2.15 9.87
CA SER A 151 -13.96 3.32 9.87
C SER A 151 -12.57 2.99 9.32
N ILE A 152 -11.97 3.94 8.60
CA ILE A 152 -10.56 3.86 8.18
C ILE A 152 -9.57 4.16 9.34
N PHE A 153 -10.07 4.56 10.51
CA PHE A 153 -9.24 4.95 11.64
C PHE A 153 -8.29 3.83 12.09
N GLY A 154 -6.99 4.07 12.06
CA GLY A 154 -5.97 3.07 12.40
C GLY A 154 -5.71 2.01 11.33
N ILE A 155 -6.36 2.10 10.17
CA ILE A 155 -6.17 1.15 9.07
C ILE A 155 -4.93 1.53 8.23
N PRO A 156 -4.00 0.60 7.99
CA PRO A 156 -2.85 0.80 7.09
C PRO A 156 -3.26 0.83 5.61
N VAL A 157 -2.83 1.89 4.92
CA VAL A 157 -3.14 2.16 3.50
C VAL A 157 -1.84 2.28 2.71
N LEU A 158 -1.73 1.55 1.59
CA LEU A 158 -0.70 1.78 0.58
C LEU A 158 -1.15 2.80 -0.45
N LEU A 159 -0.29 3.75 -0.80
CA LEU A 159 -0.55 4.71 -1.87
C LEU A 159 0.27 4.35 -3.10
N LYS A 160 -0.30 4.33 -4.30
CA LYS A 160 0.52 4.25 -5.52
C LYS A 160 1.56 5.37 -5.53
N ASP A 161 2.79 5.08 -5.99
CA ASP A 161 3.89 6.04 -5.83
C ASP A 161 3.76 7.35 -6.65
N ASN A 162 2.77 7.46 -7.53
CA ASN A 162 2.42 8.73 -8.17
C ASN A 162 1.53 9.64 -7.30
N VAL A 163 1.10 9.20 -6.12
CA VAL A 163 0.32 10.00 -5.16
C VAL A 163 1.25 10.68 -4.15
N GLY A 164 1.12 12.00 -4.01
CA GLY A 164 1.87 12.80 -3.04
C GLY A 164 1.66 12.38 -1.59
N ALA A 165 2.74 12.20 -0.84
CA ALA A 165 2.72 11.92 0.59
C ALA A 165 3.98 12.47 1.27
N SER A 166 3.81 13.43 2.16
CA SER A 166 4.88 14.11 2.88
C SER A 166 5.72 13.12 3.70
N GLY A 167 7.03 13.32 3.69
CA GLY A 167 8.00 12.43 4.35
C GLY A 167 8.44 11.22 3.51
N MET A 168 7.90 11.07 2.30
CA MET A 168 8.32 10.07 1.31
C MET A 168 8.50 10.74 -0.05
N ALA A 169 9.38 10.21 -0.89
CA ALA A 169 9.47 10.67 -2.28
C ALA A 169 8.21 10.25 -3.06
N THR A 170 7.85 11.05 -4.06
CA THR A 170 6.79 10.74 -5.03
C THR A 170 7.45 10.67 -6.40
N THR A 171 7.78 9.45 -6.83
CA THR A 171 8.72 9.25 -7.93
C THR A 171 8.05 8.87 -9.25
N ALA A 172 6.78 8.45 -9.19
CA ALA A 172 6.10 7.80 -10.32
C ALA A 172 6.90 6.63 -10.91
N GLY A 173 7.73 5.99 -10.09
CA GLY A 173 8.63 4.89 -10.48
C GLY A 173 9.95 5.34 -11.13
N ALA A 174 10.13 6.64 -11.37
CA ALA A 174 11.24 7.16 -12.15
C ALA A 174 12.41 7.63 -11.27
N VAL A 175 13.62 7.20 -11.64
CA VAL A 175 14.87 7.64 -10.99
C VAL A 175 15.04 9.16 -11.05
N ALA A 176 14.54 9.80 -12.11
CA ALA A 176 14.56 11.26 -12.26
C ALA A 176 13.84 12.01 -11.12
N LEU A 177 12.91 11.34 -10.42
CA LEU A 177 12.15 11.88 -9.30
C LEU A 177 12.51 11.23 -7.95
N GLN A 178 13.62 10.50 -7.85
CA GLN A 178 14.02 9.79 -6.62
C GLN A 178 14.18 10.70 -5.38
N HIS A 179 14.36 12.01 -5.58
CA HIS A 179 14.46 13.02 -4.52
C HIS A 179 13.30 14.04 -4.55
N ASN A 180 12.20 13.70 -5.21
CA ASN A 180 11.00 14.55 -5.28
C ASN A 180 10.13 14.40 -4.02
N PHE A 181 10.50 15.10 -2.95
CA PHE A 181 9.71 15.16 -1.71
C PHE A 181 8.63 16.25 -1.83
N THR A 182 7.38 15.83 -1.97
CA THR A 182 6.23 16.73 -2.13
C THR A 182 5.42 16.84 -0.84
N SER A 183 4.52 17.81 -0.78
CA SER A 183 3.41 17.80 0.17
C SER A 183 2.49 16.58 -0.06
N ASN A 184 1.58 16.33 0.89
CA ASN A 184 0.49 15.38 0.71
C ASN A 184 -0.36 15.77 -0.51
N ALA A 185 -0.84 14.77 -1.24
CA ALA A 185 -1.98 14.92 -2.14
C ALA A 185 -3.24 15.20 -1.31
N PHE A 186 -4.26 15.80 -1.93
CA PHE A 186 -5.52 16.09 -1.25
C PHE A 186 -6.14 14.82 -0.63
N ILE A 187 -6.16 13.72 -1.38
CA ILE A 187 -6.68 12.44 -0.88
C ILE A 187 -5.85 11.87 0.28
N THR A 188 -4.55 12.14 0.33
CA THR A 188 -3.65 11.73 1.42
C THR A 188 -3.99 12.51 2.68
N ASP A 189 -4.22 13.82 2.59
CA ASP A 189 -4.67 14.65 3.72
C ASP A 189 -6.03 14.19 4.25
N ARG A 190 -6.97 13.85 3.35
CA ARG A 190 -8.28 13.29 3.73
C ARG A 190 -8.13 11.96 4.48
N LEU A 191 -7.29 11.05 3.99
CA LEU A 191 -7.00 9.78 4.66
C LEU A 191 -6.43 10.00 6.07
N ILE A 192 -5.40 10.85 6.21
CA ILE A 192 -4.77 11.15 7.50
C ILE A 192 -5.78 11.77 8.48
N LYS A 193 -6.60 12.73 8.00
CA LYS A 193 -7.65 13.37 8.78
C LYS A 193 -8.69 12.39 9.29
N ASN A 194 -9.07 11.40 8.47
CA ASN A 194 -9.99 10.32 8.84
C ASN A 194 -9.35 9.22 9.69
N GLY A 195 -8.06 9.34 10.01
CA GLY A 195 -7.37 8.45 10.94
C GLY A 195 -6.58 7.33 10.29
N ALA A 196 -6.43 7.29 8.97
CA ALA A 196 -5.65 6.26 8.30
C ALA A 196 -4.16 6.32 8.68
N ILE A 197 -3.50 5.18 8.62
CA ILE A 197 -2.04 5.07 8.67
C ILE A 197 -1.54 4.92 7.24
N ILE A 198 -0.81 5.90 6.73
CA ILE A 198 -0.15 5.75 5.43
C ILE A 198 1.05 4.82 5.63
N LEU A 199 0.93 3.58 5.17
CA LEU A 199 1.95 2.54 5.36
C LEU A 199 3.19 2.84 4.51
N GLY A 200 2.99 3.26 3.27
CA GLY A 200 4.08 3.47 2.31
C GLY A 200 3.57 3.71 0.90
N LYS A 201 4.49 3.62 -0.06
CA LYS A 201 4.24 3.81 -1.48
C LYS A 201 4.38 2.48 -2.22
N ALA A 202 3.34 2.12 -2.96
CA ALA A 202 3.32 0.94 -3.80
C ALA A 202 3.98 1.20 -5.16
N ASN A 203 4.65 0.18 -5.69
CA ASN A 203 5.25 0.20 -7.02
C ASN A 203 4.18 0.35 -8.12
N LEU A 204 4.61 0.75 -9.29
CA LEU A 204 3.76 1.00 -10.45
C LEU A 204 4.52 0.70 -11.74
N SER A 205 3.79 0.63 -12.85
CA SER A 205 4.44 0.82 -14.15
C SER A 205 4.91 2.27 -14.27
N GLU A 206 6.19 2.49 -14.61
CA GLU A 206 6.83 3.81 -14.62
C GLU A 206 6.02 4.85 -15.42
N TRP A 207 5.94 6.09 -14.89
CA TRP A 207 5.08 7.17 -15.42
C TRP A 207 3.63 6.75 -15.66
N ALA A 208 3.12 5.90 -14.77
CA ALA A 208 1.80 5.33 -14.85
C ALA A 208 1.51 4.63 -16.21
N TYR A 209 2.55 4.02 -16.80
CA TYR A 209 2.55 3.32 -18.09
C TYR A 209 2.49 4.23 -19.34
N PHE A 210 2.87 5.50 -19.18
CA PHE A 210 2.95 6.47 -20.27
C PHE A 210 4.40 6.85 -20.59
N PHE A 211 5.27 5.84 -20.71
CA PHE A 211 6.71 6.01 -20.92
C PHE A 211 7.23 5.37 -22.22
N CYS A 212 6.72 4.19 -22.58
CA CYS A 212 7.21 3.35 -23.68
C CYS A 212 6.09 2.44 -24.19
N GLU A 213 6.20 2.00 -25.45
CA GLU A 213 5.18 1.19 -26.13
C GLU A 213 5.20 -0.29 -25.66
N ASP A 214 6.38 -0.92 -25.62
CA ASP A 214 6.53 -2.35 -25.33
C ASP A 214 7.05 -2.66 -23.92
N CYS A 215 6.87 -1.74 -22.98
CA CYS A 215 7.29 -2.00 -21.60
C CYS A 215 6.35 -2.95 -20.88
N PRO A 216 6.88 -3.82 -20.01
CA PRO A 216 6.04 -4.69 -19.21
C PRO A 216 5.23 -3.87 -18.19
N SER A 217 3.99 -4.27 -17.95
CA SER A 217 3.24 -3.76 -16.81
C SER A 217 3.93 -4.12 -15.51
N GLY A 218 4.04 -3.16 -14.59
CA GLY A 218 4.56 -3.34 -13.24
C GLY A 218 6.05 -3.10 -13.06
N TYR A 219 6.79 -2.83 -14.14
CA TYR A 219 8.19 -2.40 -14.00
C TYR A 219 8.30 -0.90 -13.75
N SER A 220 9.16 -0.53 -12.80
CA SER A 220 9.73 0.80 -12.72
C SER A 220 11.21 0.76 -12.36
N ALA A 221 11.97 1.77 -12.79
CA ALA A 221 13.38 1.87 -12.44
C ALA A 221 13.60 1.98 -10.92
N MET A 222 12.70 2.62 -10.17
CA MET A 222 12.76 2.71 -8.71
C MET A 222 12.42 1.37 -8.03
N GLY A 223 11.31 0.74 -8.39
CA GLY A 223 10.77 -0.42 -7.67
C GLY A 223 11.11 -1.80 -8.24
N GLY A 224 11.64 -1.87 -9.46
CA GLY A 224 11.80 -3.12 -10.20
C GLY A 224 10.48 -3.61 -10.80
N GLN A 225 10.46 -4.86 -11.25
CA GLN A 225 9.27 -5.53 -11.79
C GLN A 225 8.39 -6.05 -10.64
N THR A 226 7.19 -5.49 -10.48
CA THR A 226 6.16 -6.08 -9.61
C THR A 226 5.66 -7.39 -10.20
N LEU A 227 5.53 -8.42 -9.37
CA LEU A 227 5.15 -9.78 -9.78
C LEU A 227 3.82 -10.19 -9.14
N ASN A 228 3.08 -11.08 -9.80
CA ASN A 228 1.73 -11.46 -9.36
C ASN A 228 1.82 -12.50 -8.24
N PRO A 229 1.21 -12.26 -7.05
CA PRO A 229 1.30 -13.18 -5.92
C PRO A 229 0.59 -14.52 -6.14
N TYR A 230 -0.27 -14.64 -7.16
CA TYR A 230 -0.90 -15.92 -7.53
C TYR A 230 -0.03 -16.79 -8.45
N GLY A 231 1.08 -16.26 -8.97
CA GLY A 231 1.98 -16.96 -9.90
C GLY A 231 3.05 -16.02 -10.43
N ARG A 232 4.18 -15.92 -9.72
CA ARG A 232 5.20 -14.87 -9.86
C ARG A 232 5.74 -14.73 -11.28
N PHE A 233 5.83 -15.84 -12.01
CA PHE A 233 6.34 -15.90 -13.39
C PHE A 233 5.32 -16.52 -14.37
N ASP A 234 4.09 -16.74 -13.89
CA ASP A 234 3.00 -17.34 -14.67
C ASP A 234 1.96 -16.30 -15.08
N PHE A 235 1.78 -15.25 -14.26
CA PHE A 235 0.74 -14.24 -14.45
C PHE A 235 1.30 -12.82 -14.41
N GLY A 236 0.83 -11.99 -15.34
CA GLY A 236 1.06 -10.55 -15.30
C GLY A 236 0.29 -9.90 -14.15
N THR A 237 0.78 -8.76 -13.67
CA THR A 237 0.15 -8.02 -12.57
C THR A 237 -0.95 -7.05 -13.00
N GLY A 238 -1.11 -6.83 -14.32
CA GLY A 238 -1.81 -5.65 -14.83
C GLY A 238 -1.09 -4.36 -14.44
N GLY A 239 -1.65 -3.23 -14.84
CA GLY A 239 -1.02 -1.94 -14.59
C GLY A 239 -1.89 -0.77 -15.01
N SER A 240 -1.56 0.45 -14.62
CA SER A 240 -0.29 0.82 -13.98
C SER A 240 -0.22 0.76 -12.46
N SER A 241 -1.32 0.57 -11.72
CA SER A 241 -1.32 0.42 -10.25
C SER A 241 -0.87 -0.97 -9.76
N SER A 242 0.18 -1.52 -10.37
CA SER A 242 0.62 -2.91 -10.22
C SER A 242 0.96 -3.27 -8.78
N GLY A 243 1.74 -2.45 -8.08
CA GLY A 243 2.08 -2.67 -6.67
C GLY A 243 0.89 -2.51 -5.73
N SER A 244 -0.04 -1.58 -6.02
CA SER A 244 -1.28 -1.45 -5.24
C SER A 244 -2.14 -2.72 -5.36
N GLY A 245 -2.23 -3.31 -6.56
CA GLY A 245 -2.90 -4.59 -6.80
C GLY A 245 -2.18 -5.76 -6.11
N ALA A 246 -0.95 -6.05 -6.53
CA ALA A 246 -0.17 -7.18 -6.03
C ALA A 246 0.04 -7.12 -4.50
N GLY A 247 0.37 -5.93 -3.96
CA GLY A 247 0.53 -5.74 -2.51
C GLY A 247 -0.76 -5.95 -1.72
N THR A 248 -1.91 -5.53 -2.24
CA THR A 248 -3.20 -5.79 -1.58
C THR A 248 -3.56 -7.27 -1.60
N ALA A 249 -3.32 -7.96 -2.73
CA ALA A 249 -3.55 -9.41 -2.84
C ALA A 249 -2.60 -10.21 -1.94
N ALA A 250 -1.34 -9.77 -1.78
CA ALA A 250 -0.37 -10.40 -0.89
C ALA A 250 -0.56 -10.07 0.60
N ASN A 251 -1.59 -9.28 0.96
CA ASN A 251 -1.82 -8.77 2.32
C ASN A 251 -0.64 -7.92 2.85
N PHE A 252 -0.04 -7.06 2.02
CA PHE A 252 0.95 -6.07 2.46
C PHE A 252 0.32 -4.84 3.10
N ALA A 253 -0.96 -4.62 2.88
CA ALA A 253 -1.77 -3.63 3.58
C ALA A 253 -3.22 -4.09 3.64
N THR A 254 -4.03 -3.40 4.45
CA THR A 254 -5.47 -3.65 4.49
C THR A 254 -6.13 -3.24 3.17
N VAL A 255 -5.77 -2.05 2.67
CA VAL A 255 -6.30 -1.50 1.40
C VAL A 255 -5.22 -0.68 0.69
N ALA A 256 -5.39 -0.45 -0.62
CA ALA A 256 -4.49 0.40 -1.39
C ALA A 256 -5.24 1.41 -2.26
N VAL A 257 -4.57 2.51 -2.54
CA VAL A 257 -5.00 3.53 -3.51
C VAL A 257 -4.27 3.30 -4.82
N GLY A 258 -5.02 3.25 -5.92
CA GLY A 258 -4.52 3.31 -7.28
C GLY A 258 -4.86 4.63 -7.97
N SER A 259 -4.37 4.79 -9.18
CA SER A 259 -4.79 5.86 -10.10
C SER A 259 -5.02 5.30 -11.50
N GLU A 260 -6.00 5.86 -12.20
CA GLU A 260 -6.42 5.41 -13.52
C GLU A 260 -6.67 6.55 -14.49
N THR A 261 -6.01 6.45 -15.64
CA THR A 261 -6.34 7.16 -16.89
C THR A 261 -7.21 6.26 -17.77
N SER A 262 -6.76 5.01 -18.00
CA SER A 262 -7.50 3.98 -18.73
C SER A 262 -7.05 2.60 -18.27
N GLY A 263 -7.86 1.91 -17.48
CA GLY A 263 -7.58 0.56 -16.96
C GLY A 263 -6.62 0.49 -15.77
N SER A 264 -5.88 1.53 -15.40
CA SER A 264 -4.81 1.42 -14.40
C SER A 264 -5.21 1.13 -12.95
N ILE A 265 -6.49 1.11 -12.60
CA ILE A 265 -7.05 0.55 -11.36
C ILE A 265 -7.70 -0.81 -11.65
N LEU A 266 -8.54 -0.88 -12.70
CA LEU A 266 -9.34 -2.06 -13.01
C LEU A 266 -8.50 -3.26 -13.49
N SER A 267 -7.49 -3.02 -14.33
CA SER A 267 -6.56 -4.03 -14.85
C SER A 267 -5.78 -4.71 -13.73
N PRO A 268 -5.04 -4.01 -12.85
CA PRO A 268 -4.34 -4.67 -11.75
C PRO A 268 -5.29 -5.23 -10.69
N ALA A 269 -6.48 -4.67 -10.49
CA ALA A 269 -7.46 -5.30 -9.60
C ALA A 269 -7.92 -6.66 -10.16
N SER A 270 -8.30 -6.71 -11.44
CA SER A 270 -8.72 -7.95 -12.10
C SER A 270 -7.61 -9.00 -12.14
N ALA A 271 -6.38 -8.61 -12.49
CA ALA A 271 -5.25 -9.53 -12.61
C ALA A 271 -4.83 -10.16 -11.27
N ASN A 272 -5.12 -9.48 -10.15
CA ASN A 272 -4.75 -9.93 -8.81
C ASN A 272 -5.97 -10.35 -7.98
N SER A 273 -7.12 -10.67 -8.61
CA SER A 273 -8.34 -11.15 -7.92
C SER A 273 -8.86 -10.20 -6.82
N LEU A 274 -8.94 -8.90 -7.13
CA LEU A 274 -9.38 -7.84 -6.21
C LEU A 274 -10.57 -7.05 -6.74
N VAL A 275 -11.18 -6.28 -5.84
CA VAL A 275 -12.13 -5.21 -6.17
C VAL A 275 -11.34 -3.95 -6.52
N GLY A 276 -11.56 -3.41 -7.71
CA GLY A 276 -11.07 -2.09 -8.13
C GLY A 276 -12.23 -1.18 -8.48
N LEU A 277 -12.23 0.04 -7.96
CA LEU A 277 -13.23 1.06 -8.31
C LEU A 277 -12.55 2.24 -8.98
N LYS A 278 -12.83 2.42 -10.28
CA LYS A 278 -12.54 3.67 -10.99
C LYS A 278 -13.76 4.58 -10.87
N PRO A 279 -13.73 5.62 -10.02
CA PRO A 279 -14.88 6.51 -9.88
C PRO A 279 -15.05 7.41 -11.11
N THR A 280 -16.13 8.18 -11.10
CA THR A 280 -16.31 9.30 -12.04
C THR A 280 -15.18 10.30 -11.84
N THR A 281 -14.60 10.78 -12.94
CA THR A 281 -13.59 11.84 -12.88
C THR A 281 -14.20 13.07 -12.21
N GLY A 282 -13.50 13.60 -11.19
CA GLY A 282 -14.03 14.67 -10.33
C GLY A 282 -14.75 14.20 -9.05
N SER A 283 -14.92 12.89 -8.82
CA SER A 283 -15.43 12.39 -7.53
C SER A 283 -14.39 12.40 -6.41
N LEU A 284 -13.11 12.24 -6.77
CA LEU A 284 -11.96 12.36 -5.87
C LEU A 284 -10.97 13.35 -6.48
N SER A 285 -10.40 14.22 -5.65
CA SER A 285 -9.40 15.18 -6.09
C SER A 285 -8.13 14.48 -6.60
N ARG A 286 -7.53 15.09 -7.62
CA ARG A 286 -6.27 14.67 -8.25
C ARG A 286 -5.11 15.60 -7.89
N SER A 287 -5.36 16.62 -7.06
CA SER A 287 -4.32 17.55 -6.59
C SER A 287 -3.22 16.81 -5.85
N GLY A 288 -1.97 17.03 -6.27
CA GLY A 288 -0.79 16.36 -5.73
C GLY A 288 -0.57 14.94 -6.24
N VAL A 289 -1.24 14.53 -7.31
CA VAL A 289 -0.98 13.26 -8.03
C VAL A 289 -0.23 13.58 -9.33
N VAL A 290 0.86 12.86 -9.62
CA VAL A 290 1.58 13.00 -10.90
C VAL A 290 0.65 12.57 -12.04
N PRO A 291 0.28 13.47 -12.97
CA PRO A 291 -0.80 13.25 -13.91
C PRO A 291 -0.34 12.56 -15.21
N ILE A 292 -1.32 12.03 -15.96
CA ILE A 292 -1.22 11.76 -17.40
C ILE A 292 -2.24 12.65 -18.15
N SER A 293 -3.51 12.63 -17.75
CA SER A 293 -4.61 13.26 -18.47
C SER A 293 -5.58 13.99 -17.54
N SER A 294 -5.71 15.30 -17.72
CA SER A 294 -6.67 16.12 -16.98
C SER A 294 -8.14 15.78 -17.26
N THR A 295 -8.44 14.99 -18.29
CA THR A 295 -9.82 14.59 -18.64
C THR A 295 -10.19 13.20 -18.16
N LEU A 296 -9.20 12.32 -17.96
CA LEU A 296 -9.46 10.90 -17.66
C LEU A 296 -9.00 10.49 -16.27
N ASP A 297 -7.95 11.14 -15.75
CA ASP A 297 -7.32 10.71 -14.51
C ASP A 297 -8.27 10.75 -13.33
N THR A 298 -8.18 9.71 -12.49
CA THR A 298 -8.81 9.67 -11.18
C THR A 298 -8.02 8.75 -10.26
N THR A 299 -8.08 9.00 -8.95
CA THR A 299 -7.65 8.02 -7.94
C THR A 299 -8.80 7.09 -7.61
N GLY A 300 -8.52 5.93 -7.02
CA GLY A 300 -9.57 5.03 -6.59
C GLY A 300 -9.06 3.88 -5.73
N PRO A 301 -9.97 3.22 -4.99
CA PRO A 301 -9.62 2.14 -4.09
C PRO A 301 -9.36 0.83 -4.85
N ILE A 302 -8.41 0.06 -4.34
CA ILE A 302 -8.14 -1.34 -4.68
C ILE A 302 -8.16 -2.13 -3.37
N THR A 303 -9.08 -3.08 -3.24
CA THR A 303 -9.39 -3.77 -1.98
C THR A 303 -9.77 -5.23 -2.23
N ARG A 304 -9.82 -6.06 -1.16
CA ARG A 304 -10.25 -7.46 -1.25
C ARG A 304 -11.78 -7.63 -1.27
N ASN A 305 -12.53 -6.62 -0.86
CA ASN A 305 -13.99 -6.66 -0.82
C ASN A 305 -14.61 -5.26 -1.05
N ILE A 306 -15.90 -5.26 -1.40
CA ILE A 306 -16.65 -4.04 -1.76
C ILE A 306 -16.81 -3.11 -0.56
N ALA A 307 -17.03 -3.63 0.65
CA ALA A 307 -17.22 -2.81 1.85
C ALA A 307 -15.98 -1.95 2.12
N ASP A 308 -14.79 -2.54 2.05
CA ASP A 308 -13.53 -1.82 2.22
C ASP A 308 -13.29 -0.80 1.10
N ALA A 309 -13.75 -1.08 -0.13
CA ALA A 309 -13.68 -0.11 -1.22
C ALA A 309 -14.52 1.15 -0.91
N VAL A 310 -15.72 0.96 -0.35
CA VAL A 310 -16.60 2.07 0.06
C VAL A 310 -15.99 2.84 1.23
N ILE A 311 -15.44 2.15 2.24
CA ILE A 311 -14.78 2.80 3.39
C ILE A 311 -13.59 3.65 2.92
N LEU A 312 -12.72 3.09 2.07
CA LEU A 312 -11.56 3.80 1.54
C LEU A 312 -11.98 4.97 0.64
N PHE A 313 -12.97 4.78 -0.23
CA PHE A 313 -13.51 5.86 -1.07
C PHE A 313 -14.03 7.03 -0.22
N ASN A 314 -14.85 6.76 0.79
CA ASN A 314 -15.40 7.78 1.68
C ASN A 314 -14.32 8.51 2.48
N ALA A 315 -13.27 7.79 2.89
CA ALA A 315 -12.13 8.38 3.57
C ALA A 315 -11.31 9.35 2.69
N MET A 316 -11.28 9.13 1.38
CA MET A 316 -10.62 10.01 0.40
C MET A 316 -11.53 11.14 -0.10
N ALA A 317 -12.83 10.92 -0.14
CA ALA A 317 -13.81 11.86 -0.70
C ALA A 317 -13.81 13.20 0.04
N GLY A 318 -13.94 14.29 -0.70
CA GLY A 318 -14.01 15.66 -0.19
C GLY A 318 -13.86 16.65 -1.34
N PHE A 319 -14.46 17.83 -1.23
CA PHE A 319 -14.37 18.87 -2.26
C PHE A 319 -13.01 19.57 -2.19
N ASP A 320 -12.33 19.65 -3.34
CA ASP A 320 -11.09 20.39 -3.52
C ASP A 320 -11.31 21.50 -4.54
N GLU A 321 -11.16 22.74 -4.10
CA GLU A 321 -11.28 23.89 -4.99
C GLU A 321 -10.15 23.94 -6.05
N ASN A 322 -8.99 23.34 -5.79
CA ASN A 322 -7.89 23.40 -6.76
C ASN A 322 -8.04 22.39 -7.91
N ASP A 323 -8.94 21.40 -7.78
CA ASP A 323 -9.22 20.44 -8.84
C ASP A 323 -10.45 20.85 -9.66
N MET A 324 -10.20 21.40 -10.84
CA MET A 324 -11.24 21.89 -11.76
C MET A 324 -12.11 20.79 -12.39
N ALA A 325 -11.77 19.50 -12.25
CA ALA A 325 -12.68 18.43 -12.66
C ALA A 325 -13.76 18.15 -11.61
N MET A 326 -13.58 18.60 -10.37
CA MET A 326 -14.58 18.41 -9.33
C MET A 326 -15.75 19.39 -9.54
N PRO A 327 -16.97 18.90 -9.81
CA PRO A 327 -18.13 19.78 -9.92
C PRO A 327 -18.43 20.38 -8.55
N LEU A 328 -18.68 21.68 -8.51
CA LEU A 328 -19.30 22.31 -7.36
C LEU A 328 -20.82 22.26 -7.55
N LEU A 329 -21.50 21.51 -6.68
CA LEU A 329 -22.95 21.37 -6.69
C LEU A 329 -23.55 22.13 -5.50
N SER A 330 -24.67 22.80 -5.72
CA SER A 330 -25.51 23.33 -4.66
C SER A 330 -26.20 22.19 -3.88
N ALA A 331 -26.86 22.52 -2.77
CA ALA A 331 -27.60 21.55 -1.96
C ALA A 331 -28.73 20.83 -2.74
N ASP A 332 -29.29 21.49 -3.77
CA ASP A 332 -30.29 20.97 -4.70
C ASP A 332 -29.69 20.30 -5.96
N LEU A 333 -28.37 20.02 -5.96
CA LEU A 333 -27.64 19.36 -7.05
C LEU A 333 -27.54 20.16 -8.36
N SER A 334 -27.64 21.49 -8.30
CA SER A 334 -27.41 22.39 -9.43
C SER A 334 -25.91 22.73 -9.57
N LEU A 335 -25.40 22.76 -10.81
CA LEU A 335 -24.00 23.12 -11.08
C LEU A 335 -23.75 24.61 -10.78
N ILE A 336 -22.75 24.86 -9.95
CA ILE A 336 -22.27 26.21 -9.63
C ILE A 336 -21.08 26.53 -10.54
N TYR A 337 -21.22 27.59 -11.33
CA TYR A 337 -20.12 28.10 -12.15
C TYR A 337 -18.98 28.61 -11.26
N ARG A 338 -17.75 28.22 -11.60
CA ARG A 338 -16.53 28.63 -10.91
C ARG A 338 -15.76 29.58 -11.83
N THR A 339 -15.52 30.81 -11.38
CA THR A 339 -14.62 31.77 -12.01
C THR A 339 -13.18 31.48 -11.65
#